data_AF-A0A6G3SNI7-F1
#
_entry.id   AF-A0A6G3SNI7-F1
#
_cell.length_a   1.000
_cell.length_b   1.000
_cell.length_c   1.000
_cell.angle_alpha   90.00
_cell.angle_beta   90.00
_cell.angle_gamma   90.00
#
_symmetry.space_group_name_H-M   'P 1'
#
loop_
_entity.id
_entity.type
_entity.pdbx_description
1 polymer ?
#
loop_
_entity_poly.entity_id
_entity_poly.type
_entity_poly.pdbx_seq_one_letter_code
_entity_poly.pdbx_strand_id
1 'polypeptide(L)'
;MDSLRATLCALPQLYGECGRLLTGVASPRTERTSGGGRAPGIPLNTSAVEARSAIVTTLASWAGLAAESGGRPGPERTVPALARWLGEELPRIAAHPAAGEFSKEVHRLAAGARRVVSPGPA
;
A
#
# COMPACT_ATOMS: atom_id res chain seq x y z
N MET A 1 -18.52 5.92 4.67
CA MET A 1 -17.89 5.63 3.38
C MET A 1 -16.77 6.61 3.04
N ASP A 2 -16.83 7.87 3.48
CA ASP A 2 -15.84 8.91 3.15
C ASP A 2 -14.43 8.61 3.67
N SER A 3 -14.31 8.07 4.90
CA SER A 3 -13.01 7.61 5.44
C SER A 3 -12.35 6.54 4.57
N LEU A 4 -13.14 5.60 4.04
CA LEU A 4 -12.63 4.54 3.18
C LEU A 4 -12.18 5.08 1.83
N ARG A 5 -12.96 5.99 1.24
CA ARG A 5 -12.58 6.70 0.01
C ARG A 5 -11.28 7.47 0.19
N ALA A 6 -11.16 8.26 1.26
CA ALA A 6 -9.94 8.98 1.58
C ALA A 6 -8.73 8.04 1.76
N THR A 7 -8.95 6.90 2.41
CA THR A 7 -7.91 5.87 2.60
C THR A 7 -7.47 5.27 1.27
N LEU A 8 -8.39 4.93 0.37
CA LEU A 8 -8.07 4.47 -0.98
C LEU A 8 -7.27 5.52 -1.76
N CYS A 9 -7.67 6.79 -1.70
CA CYS A 9 -6.95 7.89 -2.34
C CYS A 9 -5.52 8.07 -1.81
N ALA A 10 -5.25 7.72 -0.55
CA ALA A 10 -3.92 7.83 0.05
C ALA A 10 -2.97 6.66 -0.31
N LEU A 11 -3.50 5.48 -0.67
CA LEU A 11 -2.69 4.28 -0.92
C LEU A 11 -1.64 4.43 -2.05
N PRO A 12 -1.93 5.09 -3.19
CA PRO A 12 -0.93 5.31 -4.23
C PRO A 12 0.28 6.12 -3.74
N GLN A 13 0.05 7.14 -2.91
CA GLN A 13 1.13 7.93 -2.32
C GLN A 13 1.97 7.09 -1.37
N LEU A 14 1.32 6.37 -0.44
CA LEU A 14 2.00 5.49 0.53
C LEU A 14 2.82 4.40 -0.19
N TYR A 15 2.28 3.81 -1.26
CA TYR A 15 3.00 2.84 -2.09
C TYR A 15 4.26 3.44 -2.75
N GLY A 16 4.16 4.68 -3.23
CA GLY A 16 5.28 5.42 -3.80
C GLY A 16 6.34 5.77 -2.77
N GLU A 17 5.94 6.18 -1.56
CA GLU A 17 6.82 6.43 -0.42
C GLU A 17 7.59 5.18 0.01
N CYS A 18 6.90 4.05 0.16
CA CYS A 18 7.58 2.77 0.38
C CYS A 18 8.58 2.47 -0.74
N GLY A 19 8.26 2.78 -2.00
CA GLY A 19 9.18 2.61 -3.12
C GLY A 19 10.46 3.44 -2.99
N ARG A 20 10.37 4.68 -2.49
CA ARG A 20 11.53 5.55 -2.24
C ARG A 20 12.43 5.03 -1.12
N LEU A 21 11.86 4.34 -0.13
CA LEU A 21 12.64 3.70 0.93
C LEU A 21 13.45 2.50 0.43
N LEU A 22 13.05 1.87 -0.69
CA LEU A 22 13.82 0.78 -1.31
C LEU A 22 15.10 1.27 -1.98
N THR A 23 15.06 2.46 -2.58
CA THR A 23 16.18 3.03 -3.35
C THR A 23 17.15 3.82 -2.49
N GLY A 24 16.93 3.90 -1.17
CA GLY A 24 17.87 4.50 -0.23
C GLY A 24 18.16 5.97 -0.46
N VAL A 25 17.18 6.76 -0.96
CA VAL A 25 17.31 8.22 -1.05
C VAL A 25 17.28 8.78 0.38
N ALA A 26 18.48 8.79 0.96
CA ALA A 26 18.95 9.12 2.30
C ALA A 26 17.98 9.84 3.25
N SER A 27 17.66 9.19 4.37
CA SER A 27 17.53 9.91 5.65
C SER A 27 18.93 10.10 6.25
N PRO A 28 19.36 11.33 6.58
CA PRO A 28 20.65 11.56 7.20
C PRO A 28 20.57 11.36 8.71
N ARG A 29 20.55 10.11 9.20
CA ARG A 29 20.88 9.82 10.61
C ARG A 29 21.09 8.33 10.88
N THR A 30 22.33 7.86 10.81
CA THR A 30 23.01 7.21 11.95
C THR A 30 24.48 7.02 11.60
N GLU A 31 25.29 7.48 12.55
CA GLU A 31 26.73 7.36 12.72
C GLU A 31 27.40 6.19 11.99
N ARG A 32 28.41 6.54 11.19
CA ARG A 32 29.22 5.61 10.40
C ARG A 32 30.51 5.35 11.18
N THR A 33 30.58 4.27 11.96
CA THR A 33 31.87 3.77 12.45
C THR A 33 32.58 3.04 11.33
N SER A 34 33.70 3.62 10.88
CA SER A 34 34.63 3.03 9.92
C SER A 34 35.20 1.70 10.45
N GLY A 35 34.93 0.61 9.74
CA GLY A 35 35.56 -0.69 9.95
C GLY A 35 35.65 -1.43 8.62
N GLY A 36 36.87 -1.71 8.17
CA GLY A 36 37.17 -2.30 6.86
C GLY A 36 36.56 -3.69 6.67
N GLY A 37 36.00 -3.92 5.48
CA GLY A 37 35.46 -5.21 5.06
C GLY A 37 34.45 -5.00 3.95
N ARG A 38 34.66 -5.69 2.81
CA ARG A 38 33.80 -5.86 1.63
C ARG A 38 32.50 -5.04 1.63
N ALA A 39 32.38 -4.10 0.69
CA ALA A 39 31.22 -3.21 0.53
C ALA A 39 29.90 -3.96 0.84
N PRO A 40 29.17 -3.60 1.91
CA PRO A 40 27.91 -4.26 2.22
C PRO A 40 26.95 -3.99 1.05
N GLY A 41 26.29 -5.03 0.55
CA GLY A 41 25.17 -4.85 -0.37
C GLY A 41 24.18 -3.87 0.26
N ILE A 42 23.62 -2.97 -0.55
CA ILE A 42 22.69 -1.93 -0.08
C ILE A 42 21.60 -2.63 0.74
N PRO A 43 21.40 -2.29 2.02
CA PRO A 43 20.39 -2.94 2.83
C PRO A 43 19.00 -2.64 2.25
N LEU A 44 18.33 -3.67 1.73
CA LEU A 44 16.98 -3.58 1.20
C LEU A 44 16.01 -3.40 2.37
N ASN A 45 15.15 -2.37 2.31
CA ASN A 45 14.11 -2.17 3.31
C ASN A 45 12.99 -3.20 3.12
N THR A 46 13.11 -4.35 3.79
CA THR A 46 12.16 -5.47 3.69
C THR A 46 10.75 -5.07 4.11
N SER A 47 10.59 -4.24 5.15
CA SER A 47 9.28 -3.73 5.56
C SER A 47 8.59 -2.92 4.47
N ALA A 48 9.35 -2.13 3.70
CA ALA A 48 8.83 -1.41 2.54
C ALA A 48 8.50 -2.33 1.37
N VAL A 49 9.26 -3.40 1.16
CA VAL A 49 8.91 -4.44 0.16
C VAL A 49 7.59 -5.10 0.53
N GLU A 50 7.47 -5.58 1.76
CA GLU A 50 6.27 -6.26 2.26
C GLU A 50 5.03 -5.36 2.20
N ALA A 51 5.16 -4.11 2.62
CA ALA A 51 4.06 -3.15 2.54
C ALA A 51 3.59 -2.93 1.09
N ARG A 52 4.51 -2.84 0.13
CA ARG A 52 4.16 -2.68 -1.29
C ARG A 52 3.49 -3.92 -1.86
N SER A 53 4.02 -5.10 -1.55
CA SER A 53 3.43 -6.37 -1.97
C SER A 53 2.02 -6.51 -1.43
N ALA A 54 1.81 -6.27 -0.14
CA ALA A 54 0.50 -6.33 0.49
C ALA A 54 -0.53 -5.36 -0.13
N ILE A 55 -0.12 -4.12 -0.42
CA ILE A 55 -1.02 -3.14 -1.08
C ILE A 55 -1.47 -3.67 -2.45
N VAL A 56 -0.54 -4.11 -3.29
CA VAL A 56 -0.86 -4.57 -4.65
C VAL A 56 -1.76 -5.80 -4.60
N THR A 57 -1.40 -6.81 -3.79
CA THR A 57 -2.12 -8.08 -3.75
C THR A 57 -3.53 -7.92 -3.23
N THR A 58 -3.73 -7.19 -2.12
CA THR A 58 -5.06 -6.99 -1.55
C THR A 58 -5.95 -6.14 -2.46
N LEU A 59 -5.45 -5.02 -3.01
CA LEU A 59 -6.27 -4.22 -3.92
C LEU A 59 -6.63 -4.98 -5.20
N ALA A 60 -5.71 -5.78 -5.75
CA ALA A 60 -5.99 -6.62 -6.91
C ALA A 60 -7.04 -7.71 -6.60
N SER A 61 -6.97 -8.33 -5.42
CA SER A 61 -7.94 -9.33 -4.99
C SER A 61 -9.35 -8.73 -4.87
N TRP A 62 -9.48 -7.57 -4.21
CA TRP A 62 -10.77 -6.89 -4.10
C TRP A 62 -11.31 -6.38 -5.44
N ALA A 63 -10.44 -5.89 -6.32
CA ALA A 63 -10.84 -5.47 -7.65
C ALA A 63 -11.36 -6.65 -8.48
N GLY A 64 -10.75 -7.84 -8.34
CA GLY A 64 -11.22 -9.07 -8.95
C GLY A 64 -12.63 -9.46 -8.46
N LEU A 65 -12.81 -9.55 -7.14
CA LEU A 65 -14.11 -9.91 -6.54
C LEU A 65 -15.23 -8.92 -6.91
N ALA A 66 -14.93 -7.63 -6.93
CA ALA A 66 -15.89 -6.61 -7.33
C ALA A 66 -16.18 -6.63 -8.84
N ALA A 67 -15.22 -7.01 -9.68
CA ALA A 67 -15.43 -7.13 -11.12
C ALA A 67 -16.30 -8.34 -11.47
N GLU A 68 -16.06 -9.48 -10.81
CA GLU A 68 -16.85 -10.71 -10.98
C GLU A 68 -18.34 -10.51 -10.65
N SER A 69 -18.63 -9.74 -9.61
CA SER A 69 -20.00 -9.45 -9.17
C SER A 69 -20.67 -8.31 -9.96
N GLY A 70 -19.89 -7.45 -10.62
CA GLY A 70 -20.36 -6.18 -11.16
C GLY A 70 -20.45 -6.07 -12.68
N GLY A 71 -19.96 -7.05 -13.44
CA GLY A 71 -19.98 -7.04 -14.92
C GLY A 71 -19.18 -5.90 -15.57
N ARG A 72 -18.44 -5.11 -14.77
CA ARG A 72 -17.55 -4.04 -15.23
C ARG A 72 -16.14 -4.61 -15.34
N PRO A 73 -15.40 -4.38 -16.44
CA PRO A 73 -14.02 -4.79 -16.54
C PRO A 73 -13.19 -4.27 -15.37
N GLY A 74 -12.33 -5.13 -14.84
CA GLY A 74 -11.36 -4.77 -13.82
C GLY A 74 -10.32 -3.77 -14.34
N PRO A 75 -9.67 -3.01 -13.45
CA PRO A 75 -8.63 -2.04 -13.83
C PRO A 75 -7.30 -2.75 -14.14
N GLU A 76 -6.34 -1.99 -14.66
CA GLU A 76 -4.95 -2.42 -14.69
C GLU A 76 -4.43 -2.75 -13.29
N ARG A 77 -3.51 -3.71 -13.19
CA ARG A 77 -2.89 -4.12 -11.90
C ARG A 77 -1.78 -3.17 -11.46
N THR A 78 -2.11 -1.88 -11.37
CA THR A 78 -1.27 -0.85 -10.78
C THR A 78 -1.99 -0.24 -9.58
N VAL A 79 -1.27 0.10 -8.51
CA VAL A 79 -1.89 0.65 -7.28
C VAL A 79 -2.75 1.90 -7.57
N PRO A 80 -2.32 2.87 -8.41
CA PRO A 80 -3.16 4.01 -8.75
C PRO A 80 -4.46 3.60 -9.45
N ALA A 81 -4.40 2.70 -10.44
CA ALA A 81 -5.59 2.27 -11.18
C ALA A 81 -6.55 1.46 -10.29
N LEU A 82 -6.00 0.55 -9.48
CA LEU A 82 -6.77 -0.26 -8.53
C LEU A 82 -7.48 0.61 -7.49
N ALA A 83 -6.77 1.54 -6.86
CA ALA A 83 -7.33 2.40 -5.83
C ALA A 83 -8.44 3.32 -6.37
N ARG A 84 -8.23 3.92 -7.56
CA ARG A 84 -9.24 4.75 -8.22
C ARG A 84 -10.49 3.93 -8.55
N TRP A 85 -10.31 2.80 -9.21
CA TRP A 85 -11.41 1.96 -9.64
C TRP A 85 -12.23 1.46 -8.43
N LEU A 86 -11.57 0.97 -7.38
CA LEU A 86 -12.25 0.57 -6.14
C LEU A 86 -12.99 1.74 -5.48
N GLY A 87 -12.44 2.97 -5.58
CA GLY A 87 -13.11 4.19 -5.13
C GLY A 87 -14.41 4.49 -5.88
N GLU A 88 -14.46 4.21 -7.18
CA GLU A 88 -15.67 4.33 -8.00
C GLU A 88 -16.68 3.22 -7.67
N GLU A 89 -16.20 2.05 -7.29
CA GLU A 89 -17.01 0.87 -6.94
C GLU A 89 -17.58 0.86 -5.51
N LEU A 90 -17.17 1.82 -4.68
CA LEU A 90 -17.60 1.91 -3.28
C LEU A 90 -19.13 1.81 -3.06
N PRO A 91 -20.00 2.43 -3.87
CA PRO A 91 -21.45 2.28 -3.69
C PRO A 91 -21.93 0.84 -3.87
N ARG A 92 -21.34 0.09 -4.82
CA ARG A 92 -21.68 -1.32 -5.05
C ARG A 92 -21.10 -2.21 -3.96
N ILE A 93 -19.85 -1.98 -3.59
CA ILE A 93 -19.18 -2.72 -2.51
C ILE A 93 -19.94 -2.50 -1.19
N ALA A 94 -20.47 -1.31 -0.92
CA ALA A 94 -21.23 -1.03 0.30
C ALA A 94 -22.49 -1.89 0.45
N ALA A 95 -23.07 -2.36 -0.65
CA ALA A 95 -24.20 -3.27 -0.65
C ALA A 95 -23.80 -4.75 -0.54
N HIS A 96 -22.51 -5.07 -0.67
CA HIS A 96 -21.99 -6.43 -0.60
C HIS A 96 -21.81 -6.89 0.86
N PRO A 97 -22.13 -8.16 1.22
CA PRO A 97 -21.97 -8.66 2.59
C PRO A 97 -20.54 -8.50 3.15
N ALA A 98 -19.53 -8.52 2.29
CA ALA A 98 -18.13 -8.36 2.65
C ALA A 98 -17.64 -6.90 2.78
N ALA A 99 -18.52 -5.89 2.67
CA ALA A 99 -18.15 -4.47 2.74
C ALA A 99 -17.34 -4.11 4.00
N GLY A 100 -17.71 -4.71 5.13
CA GLY A 100 -17.02 -4.53 6.40
C GLY A 100 -15.59 -5.06 6.39
N GLU A 101 -15.36 -6.23 5.77
CA GLU A 101 -14.02 -6.81 5.67
C GLU A 101 -13.14 -6.01 4.71
N PHE A 102 -13.68 -5.62 3.55
CA PHE A 102 -13.00 -4.73 2.61
C PHE A 102 -12.51 -3.45 3.30
N SER A 103 -13.40 -2.79 4.05
CA SER A 103 -13.05 -1.59 4.81
C SER A 103 -11.91 -1.86 5.80
N LYS A 104 -12.01 -2.93 6.61
CA LYS A 104 -10.98 -3.28 7.60
C LYS A 104 -9.63 -3.56 6.95
N GLU A 105 -9.59 -4.33 5.87
CA GLU A 105 -8.36 -4.65 5.15
C GLU A 105 -7.69 -3.40 4.56
N VAL A 106 -8.45 -2.53 3.90
CA VAL A 106 -7.92 -1.29 3.33
C VAL A 106 -7.34 -0.36 4.40
N HIS A 107 -8.02 -0.21 5.55
CA HIS A 107 -7.50 0.58 6.66
C HIS A 107 -6.27 -0.06 7.31
N ARG A 108 -6.24 -1.40 7.47
CA ARG A 108 -5.06 -2.13 7.99
C ARG A 108 -3.85 -1.94 7.09
N LEU A 109 -4.04 -2.03 5.77
CA LEU A 109 -2.98 -1.79 4.78
C LEU A 109 -2.42 -0.37 4.87
N ALA A 110 -3.29 0.64 4.86
CA ALA A 110 -2.86 2.02 4.95
C ALA A 110 -2.13 2.30 6.27
N ALA A 111 -2.62 1.77 7.40
CA ALA A 111 -1.94 1.91 8.69
C ALA A 111 -0.57 1.21 8.70
N GLY A 112 -0.46 0.02 8.12
CA GLY A 112 0.80 -0.70 7.96
C GLY A 112 1.82 0.10 7.14
N ALA A 113 1.41 0.60 5.97
CA ALA A 113 2.26 1.42 5.12
C ALA A 113 2.68 2.73 5.79
N ARG A 114 1.77 3.41 6.49
CA ARG A 114 2.08 4.63 7.28
C ARG A 114 3.18 4.40 8.31
N ARG A 115 3.16 3.27 9.03
CA ARG A 115 4.21 2.91 9.99
C ARG A 115 5.58 2.70 9.34
N VAL A 116 5.60 2.24 8.08
CA VAL A 116 6.85 2.05 7.33
C VAL A 116 7.41 3.38 6.84
N VAL A 117 6.55 4.28 6.34
CA VAL A 117 6.98 5.59 5.78
C VAL A 117 7.25 6.64 6.85
N SER A 118 6.65 6.49 8.03
CA SER A 118 6.81 7.37 9.18
C SER A 118 6.85 6.52 10.45
N PRO A 119 7.99 5.87 10.73
CA PRO A 119 8.19 5.25 12.03
C PRO A 119 8.14 6.39 13.06
N GLY A 120 7.15 6.35 13.96
CA GLY A 120 7.06 7.32 15.05
C GLY A 120 8.34 7.32 15.90
N PRO A 121 8.56 8.34 16.75
CA PRO A 121 9.66 8.29 17.70
C PRO A 121 9.51 7.02 18.56
N ALA A 122 10.58 6.23 18.63
CA ALA A 122 10.70 5.09 19.53
C ALA A 122 10.68 5.53 21.00
#